data_AF-A0A939V9I0-F1
#
_entry.id   AF-A0A939V9I0-F1
#
_cell.length_a   1.000
_cell.length_b   1.000
_cell.length_c   1.000
_cell.angle_alpha   90.00
_cell.angle_beta   90.00
_cell.angle_gamma   90.00
#
_symmetry.space_group_name_H-M   'P 1'
#
loop_
_entity.id
_entity.type
_entity.pdbx_description
1 polymer ?
#
loop_
_entity_poly.entity_id
_entity_poly.type
_entity_poly.pdbx_seq_one_letter_code
_entity_poly.pdbx_strand_id
1 'polypeptide(L)'
;MKTKSIKYILAAGLLCCGLSTTITSCSDILDEQPRSQFDPTFFTTKTGIEGGLTSLYAHLRYFYGNGYWLNICETGTDEYTYAQSADGNFKDADLSGVGSLTSSSSRSDLLWGTAFANINTASGIIENGADAGISDALLAEAYFFRAFDYFL
;
A
#
# COMPACT_ATOMS: atom_id res chain seq x y z
N MET A 1 -47.79 26.17 51.44
CA MET A 1 -46.56 25.40 51.76
C MET A 1 -46.08 24.41 50.66
N LYS A 2 -46.88 24.06 49.62
CA LYS A 2 -46.50 23.02 48.65
C LYS A 2 -45.56 23.44 47.49
N THR A 3 -45.40 24.75 47.23
CA THR A 3 -44.67 25.25 46.04
C THR A 3 -43.16 25.34 46.21
N LYS A 4 -42.63 25.41 47.44
CA LYS A 4 -41.17 25.44 47.67
C LYS A 4 -40.53 24.07 47.41
N SER A 5 -41.16 22.97 47.83
CA SER A 5 -40.65 21.61 47.63
C SER A 5 -40.54 21.19 46.17
N ILE A 6 -41.44 21.66 45.30
CA ILE A 6 -41.40 21.37 43.85
C ILE A 6 -40.18 22.00 43.17
N LYS A 7 -39.77 23.21 43.59
CA LYS A 7 -38.57 23.87 43.04
C LYS A 7 -37.28 23.13 43.41
N TYR A 8 -37.20 22.58 44.62
CA TYR A 8 -36.04 21.79 45.03
C TYR A 8 -35.99 20.41 44.36
N ILE A 9 -37.14 19.79 44.09
CA ILE A 9 -37.23 18.52 43.34
C ILE A 9 -36.83 18.74 41.87
N LEU A 10 -37.28 19.82 41.23
CA LEU A 10 -36.89 20.18 39.87
C LEU A 10 -35.40 20.53 39.78
N ALA A 11 -34.86 21.27 40.75
CA ALA A 11 -33.44 21.60 40.81
C ALA A 11 -32.56 20.35 41.03
N ALA A 12 -32.98 19.43 41.91
CA ALA A 12 -32.28 18.16 42.14
C ALA A 12 -32.35 17.24 40.91
N GLY A 13 -33.47 17.21 40.19
CA GLY A 13 -33.62 16.46 38.94
C GLY A 13 -32.72 17.00 37.82
N LEU A 14 -32.63 18.33 37.68
CA LEU A 14 -31.76 18.95 36.68
C LEU A 14 -30.27 18.76 37.02
N LEU A 15 -29.91 18.77 38.32
CA LEU A 15 -28.56 18.51 38.78
C LEU A 15 -28.15 17.04 38.57
N CYS A 16 -29.03 16.08 38.87
CA CYS A 16 -28.78 14.65 38.63
C CYS A 16 -28.67 14.31 37.14
N CYS A 17 -29.54 14.88 36.28
CA CYS A 17 -29.46 14.67 34.84
C CYS A 17 -28.23 15.34 34.19
N GLY A 18 -27.80 16.49 34.73
CA GLY A 18 -26.57 17.16 34.31
C GLY A 18 -25.29 16.45 34.76
N LEU A 19 -25.34 15.71 35.87
CA LEU A 19 -24.19 14.93 36.35
C LEU A 19 -24.02 13.62 35.57
N SER A 20 -25.13 13.02 35.10
CA SER A 20 -25.08 11.78 34.29
C SER A 20 -24.43 11.92 32.92
N THR A 21 -24.35 13.14 32.34
CA THR A 21 -23.63 13.38 31.08
C THR A 21 -22.12 13.60 31.27
N THR A 22 -21.64 13.67 32.51
CA THR A 22 -20.21 13.82 32.85
C THR A 22 -19.55 12.52 33.30
N ILE A 23 -20.29 11.41 33.34
CA ILE A 23 -19.76 10.08 33.67
C ILE A 23 -19.05 9.53 32.43
N THR A 24 -17.80 9.94 32.29
CA THR A 24 -16.69 9.21 31.64
C THR A 24 -17.04 8.54 30.31
N SER A 25 -16.85 9.24 29.20
CA SER A 25 -16.59 8.55 27.93
C SER A 25 -15.34 7.70 28.14
N CYS A 26 -15.46 6.37 28.12
CA CYS A 26 -14.29 5.50 28.09
C CYS A 26 -13.47 5.86 26.85
N SER A 27 -12.38 6.61 27.02
CA SER A 27 -11.44 6.93 25.93
C SER A 27 -10.76 5.66 25.43
N ASP A 28 -10.52 4.73 26.35
CA ASP A 28 -9.65 3.59 26.13
C ASP A 28 -10.34 2.44 25.37
N ILE A 29 -11.67 2.50 25.19
CA ILE A 29 -12.40 1.48 24.42
C ILE A 29 -12.19 1.62 22.91
N LEU A 30 -11.74 2.80 22.45
CA LEU A 30 -11.49 3.10 21.04
C LEU A 30 -10.00 3.17 20.70
N ASP A 31 -9.11 2.80 21.62
CA ASP A 31 -7.69 2.67 21.35
C ASP A 31 -7.42 1.30 20.72
N GLU A 32 -7.48 1.24 19.38
CA GLU A 32 -7.21 0.02 18.63
C GLU A 32 -5.72 -0.34 18.71
N GLN A 33 -5.43 -1.55 19.18
CA GLN A 33 -4.07 -2.08 19.27
C GLN A 33 -3.88 -3.15 18.20
N PRO A 34 -3.42 -2.79 16.99
CA PRO A 34 -3.21 -3.74 15.90
C PRO A 34 -2.13 -4.75 16.28
N ARG A 35 -2.50 -6.04 16.38
CA ARG A 35 -1.59 -7.12 16.78
C ARG A 35 -1.05 -7.96 15.62
N SER A 36 -1.77 -7.96 14.49
CA SER A 36 -1.47 -8.81 13.33
C SER A 36 -1.12 -8.01 12.08
N GLN A 37 -1.18 -6.67 12.14
CA GLN A 37 -0.93 -5.79 11.01
C GLN A 37 -0.02 -4.65 11.44
N PHE A 38 0.77 -4.15 10.50
CA PHE A 38 1.56 -2.95 10.71
C PHE A 38 0.67 -1.72 10.57
N ASP A 39 0.73 -0.85 11.57
CA ASP A 39 0.20 0.51 11.50
C ASP A 39 1.19 1.39 10.70
N PRO A 40 0.72 2.42 9.97
CA PRO A 40 1.59 3.42 9.31
C PRO A 40 2.76 3.93 10.15
N THR A 41 2.58 4.08 11.47
CA THR A 41 3.61 4.48 12.43
C THR A 41 4.83 3.54 12.43
N PHE A 42 4.67 2.26 12.10
CA PHE A 42 5.78 1.32 11.96
C PHE A 42 6.79 1.77 10.89
N PHE A 43 6.31 2.41 9.82
CA PHE A 43 7.16 2.90 8.73
C PHE A 43 7.95 4.17 9.07
N THR A 44 7.79 4.70 10.28
CA THR A 44 8.65 5.76 10.85
C THR A 44 9.84 5.18 11.64
N THR A 45 9.81 3.87 11.94
CA THR A 45 10.88 3.21 12.68
C THR A 45 12.00 2.77 11.75
N LYS A 46 13.24 2.74 12.26
CA LYS A 46 14.39 2.22 11.51
C LYS A 46 14.16 0.81 10.95
N THR A 47 13.62 -0.10 11.76
CA THR A 47 13.31 -1.47 11.35
C THR A 47 12.25 -1.51 10.24
N GLY A 48 11.21 -0.70 10.32
CA GLY A 48 10.18 -0.62 9.28
C GLY A 48 10.75 -0.14 7.95
N ILE A 49 11.64 0.85 7.98
CA ILE A 49 12.27 1.40 6.78
C ILE A 49 13.28 0.41 6.18
N GLU A 50 14.11 -0.25 6.99
CA GLU A 50 15.01 -1.32 6.52
C GLU A 50 14.24 -2.50 5.90
N GLY A 51 13.06 -2.83 6.45
CA GLY A 51 12.13 -3.79 5.86
C GLY A 51 11.58 -3.33 4.51
N GLY A 52 11.18 -2.07 4.40
CA GLY A 52 10.78 -1.46 3.13
C GLY A 52 11.90 -1.51 2.08
N LEU A 53 13.14 -1.19 2.47
CA LEU A 53 14.29 -1.23 1.59
C LEU A 53 14.55 -2.65 1.07
N THR A 54 14.46 -3.64 1.95
CA THR A 54 14.55 -5.06 1.58
C THR A 54 13.44 -5.45 0.59
N SER A 55 12.23 -4.93 0.79
CA SER A 55 11.11 -5.16 -0.13
C SER A 55 11.37 -4.58 -1.52
N LEU A 56 12.08 -3.44 -1.63
CA LEU A 56 12.43 -2.88 -2.93
C LEU A 56 13.33 -3.82 -3.74
N TYR A 57 14.32 -4.47 -3.12
CA TYR A 57 15.09 -5.49 -3.82
C TYR A 57 14.26 -6.73 -4.17
N ALA A 58 13.38 -7.15 -3.26
CA ALA A 58 12.54 -8.32 -3.46
C ALA A 58 11.58 -8.15 -4.64
N HIS A 59 11.09 -6.93 -4.90
CA HIS A 59 10.10 -6.72 -5.95
C HIS A 59 10.63 -7.00 -7.35
N LEU A 60 11.94 -6.89 -7.58
CA LEU A 60 12.57 -7.17 -8.88
C LEU A 60 12.22 -8.57 -9.39
N ARG A 61 11.99 -9.53 -8.49
CA ARG A 61 11.54 -10.88 -8.83
C ARG A 61 10.18 -10.90 -9.54
N TYR A 62 9.30 -9.95 -9.25
CA TYR A 62 7.98 -9.89 -9.88
C TYR A 62 8.07 -9.49 -11.35
N PHE A 63 9.10 -8.74 -11.75
CA PHE A 63 9.40 -8.46 -13.16
C PHE A 63 10.22 -9.59 -13.76
N TYR A 64 11.46 -9.76 -13.29
CA TYR A 64 12.46 -10.62 -13.93
C TYR A 64 12.27 -12.11 -13.66
N GLY A 65 11.37 -12.48 -12.76
CA GLY A 65 10.93 -13.85 -12.53
C GLY A 65 9.60 -14.20 -13.20
N ASN A 66 8.93 -13.24 -13.85
CA ASN A 66 7.63 -13.47 -14.46
C ASN A 66 7.75 -13.65 -15.97
N GLY A 67 7.53 -14.87 -16.45
CA GLY A 67 7.64 -15.21 -17.87
C GLY A 67 6.63 -14.46 -18.76
N TYR A 68 5.47 -14.06 -18.24
CA TYR A 68 4.48 -13.32 -19.02
C TYR A 68 4.86 -11.84 -19.17
N TRP A 69 5.49 -11.25 -18.15
CA TRP A 69 6.08 -9.93 -18.27
C TRP A 69 7.26 -9.92 -19.24
N LEU A 70 8.18 -10.88 -19.11
CA LEU A 70 9.31 -10.99 -20.05
C LEU A 70 8.82 -11.22 -21.48
N ASN A 71 7.75 -12.01 -21.66
CA ASN A 71 7.18 -12.24 -22.98
C ASN A 71 6.66 -10.97 -23.66
N ILE A 72 5.88 -10.14 -22.94
CA ILE A 72 5.29 -8.93 -23.52
C ILE A 72 6.36 -7.88 -23.89
N CYS A 73 7.57 -7.98 -23.33
CA CYS A 73 8.71 -7.13 -23.68
C CYS A 73 9.46 -7.56 -24.95
N GLU A 74 9.28 -8.80 -25.42
CA GLU A 74 10.12 -9.39 -26.48
C GLU A 74 9.31 -9.86 -27.71
N THR A 75 8.11 -10.41 -27.48
CA THR A 75 7.24 -10.99 -28.53
C THR A 75 6.47 -9.90 -29.29
N GLY A 76 6.13 -10.19 -30.56
CA GLY A 76 5.57 -9.19 -31.48
C GLY A 76 6.64 -8.50 -32.34
N THR A 77 7.86 -9.02 -32.32
CA THR A 77 9.02 -8.64 -33.12
C THR A 77 9.36 -9.75 -34.14
N ASP A 78 10.39 -9.57 -34.98
CA ASP A 78 10.87 -10.63 -35.87
C ASP A 78 11.85 -11.60 -35.19
N GLU A 79 12.28 -11.32 -33.96
CA GLU A 79 13.16 -12.19 -33.17
C GLU A 79 12.43 -13.27 -32.37
N TYR A 80 11.21 -13.00 -31.92
CA TYR A 80 10.47 -13.90 -31.03
C TYR A 80 9.02 -14.11 -31.47
N THR A 81 8.55 -15.36 -31.36
CA THR A 81 7.17 -15.73 -31.64
C THR A 81 6.61 -16.70 -30.59
N TYR A 82 5.28 -16.88 -30.59
CA TYR A 82 4.59 -17.84 -29.74
C TYR A 82 5.05 -19.28 -29.99
N ALA A 83 5.40 -20.00 -28.92
CA ALA A 83 5.82 -21.40 -29.00
C ALA A 83 4.62 -22.37 -29.15
N GLN A 84 4.89 -23.66 -29.33
CA GLN A 84 3.87 -24.70 -29.59
C GLN A 84 2.75 -24.77 -28.52
N SER A 85 3.08 -24.55 -27.25
CA SER A 85 2.14 -24.63 -26.11
C SER A 85 1.69 -23.25 -25.60
N ALA A 86 1.80 -22.22 -26.43
CA ALA A 86 1.41 -20.86 -26.07
C ALA A 86 -0.08 -20.72 -25.74
N ASP A 87 -0.37 -20.05 -24.62
CA ASP A 87 -1.69 -19.57 -24.26
C ASP A 87 -1.92 -18.14 -24.79
N GLY A 88 -3.00 -17.48 -24.34
CA GLY A 88 -3.34 -16.13 -24.75
C GLY A 88 -2.28 -15.07 -24.38
N ASN A 89 -1.50 -15.28 -23.31
CA ASN A 89 -0.49 -14.31 -22.88
C ASN A 89 0.64 -14.16 -23.91
N PHE A 90 0.90 -15.21 -24.69
CA PHE A 90 1.90 -15.21 -25.77
C PHE A 90 1.28 -14.92 -27.14
N LYS A 91 0.13 -15.56 -27.44
CA LYS A 91 -0.53 -15.43 -28.75
C LYS A 91 -1.07 -14.03 -29.00
N ASP A 92 -1.62 -13.38 -27.97
CA ASP A 92 -2.16 -12.02 -28.11
C ASP A 92 -1.03 -10.99 -28.27
N ALA A 93 0.14 -11.25 -27.68
CA ALA A 93 1.34 -10.41 -27.81
C ALA A 93 2.09 -10.59 -29.14
N ASP A 94 1.82 -11.64 -29.90
CA ASP A 94 2.59 -12.03 -31.08
C ASP A 94 2.32 -11.19 -32.34
N LEU A 95 1.17 -10.52 -32.41
CA LEU A 95 0.79 -9.61 -33.50
C LEU A 95 0.76 -10.21 -34.93
N SER A 96 1.02 -11.52 -35.11
CA SER A 96 0.89 -12.21 -36.41
C SER A 96 -0.55 -12.50 -36.85
N GLY A 97 -1.53 -12.14 -36.02
CA GLY A 97 -2.96 -12.39 -36.25
C GLY A 97 -3.49 -13.68 -35.61
N VAL A 98 -2.66 -14.39 -34.84
CA VAL A 98 -3.04 -15.64 -34.13
C VAL A 98 -3.81 -15.41 -32.83
N GLY A 99 -3.75 -14.18 -32.32
CA GLY A 99 -4.41 -13.72 -31.10
C GLY A 99 -4.94 -12.30 -31.25
N SER A 100 -5.49 -11.76 -30.17
CA SER A 100 -6.09 -10.42 -30.14
C SER A 100 -5.64 -9.67 -28.90
N LEU A 101 -4.77 -8.67 -29.08
CA LEU A 101 -4.37 -7.78 -28.00
C LEU A 101 -5.51 -6.81 -27.63
N THR A 102 -5.98 -6.91 -26.40
CA THR A 102 -7.05 -6.07 -25.85
C THR A 102 -6.61 -5.51 -24.50
N SER A 103 -7.37 -4.53 -23.96
CA SER A 103 -7.14 -4.04 -22.60
C SER A 103 -7.27 -5.12 -21.52
N SER A 104 -7.96 -6.23 -21.81
CA SER A 104 -8.11 -7.38 -20.90
C SER A 104 -7.06 -8.48 -21.08
N SER A 105 -6.32 -8.51 -22.19
CA SER A 105 -5.28 -9.52 -22.46
C SER A 105 -3.85 -8.96 -22.38
N SER A 106 -3.68 -7.64 -22.35
CA SER A 106 -2.37 -7.03 -22.15
C SER A 106 -1.78 -7.38 -20.78
N ARG A 107 -0.47 -7.70 -20.76
CA ARG A 107 0.30 -7.95 -19.53
C ARG A 107 0.90 -6.71 -18.89
N SER A 108 0.52 -5.51 -19.36
CA SER A 108 0.88 -4.24 -18.72
C SER A 108 0.29 -4.10 -17.30
N ASP A 109 -0.73 -4.88 -16.96
CA ASP A 109 -1.31 -4.96 -15.60
C ASP A 109 -0.24 -5.33 -14.55
N LEU A 110 0.68 -6.22 -14.92
CA LEU A 110 1.72 -6.70 -14.03
C LEU A 110 2.73 -5.60 -13.70
N LEU A 111 3.17 -4.84 -14.72
CA LEU A 111 4.05 -3.70 -14.53
C LEU A 111 3.37 -2.67 -13.62
N TRP A 112 2.17 -2.25 -13.99
CA TRP A 112 1.42 -1.23 -13.27
C TRP A 112 1.21 -1.63 -11.80
N GLY A 113 0.71 -2.84 -11.55
CA GLY A 113 0.41 -3.32 -10.21
C GLY A 113 1.63 -3.45 -9.31
N THR A 114 2.80 -3.75 -9.91
CA THR A 114 4.05 -3.89 -9.15
C THR A 114 4.74 -2.54 -8.94
N ALA A 115 4.95 -1.76 -10.00
CA ALA A 115 5.73 -0.52 -9.96
C ALA A 115 5.11 0.52 -9.03
N PHE A 116 3.80 0.77 -9.12
CA PHE A 116 3.16 1.83 -8.31
C PHE A 116 3.14 1.53 -6.81
N ALA A 117 3.01 0.25 -6.43
CA ALA A 117 3.12 -0.15 -5.03
C ALA A 117 4.55 0.05 -4.49
N ASN A 118 5.56 -0.20 -5.31
CA ASN A 118 6.96 -0.02 -4.94
C ASN A 118 7.41 1.45 -4.97
N ILE A 119 6.89 2.26 -5.88
CA ILE A 119 7.02 3.73 -5.86
C ILE A 119 6.50 4.30 -4.55
N ASN A 120 5.34 3.81 -4.07
CA ASN A 120 4.79 4.23 -2.79
C ASN A 120 5.71 3.84 -1.63
N THR A 121 6.21 2.61 -1.64
CA THR A 121 7.15 2.10 -0.62
C THR A 121 8.44 2.93 -0.59
N ALA A 122 9.06 3.15 -1.75
CA ALA A 122 10.26 3.96 -1.88
C ALA A 122 10.03 5.42 -1.45
N SER A 123 8.86 5.98 -1.76
CA SER A 123 8.50 7.34 -1.34
C SER A 123 8.40 7.46 0.18
N GLY A 124 7.79 6.49 0.86
CA GLY A 124 7.74 6.51 2.32
C GLY A 124 9.11 6.30 2.98
N ILE A 125 10.01 5.52 2.37
CA ILE A 125 11.41 5.40 2.84
C ILE A 125 12.13 6.75 2.74
N ILE A 126 11.95 7.43 1.60
CA ILE A 126 12.56 8.73 1.35
C ILE A 126 12.03 9.80 2.30
N GLU A 127 10.73 9.76 2.60
CA GLU A 127 10.08 10.70 3.51
C GLU A 127 10.54 10.53 4.96
N ASN A 128 10.62 9.28 5.45
CA ASN A 128 10.84 9.01 6.88
C ASN A 128 12.28 8.60 7.23
N GLY A 129 13.10 8.24 6.25
CA GLY A 129 14.36 7.55 6.49
C GLY A 129 15.45 8.39 7.15
N ALA A 130 15.51 9.69 6.86
CA ALA A 130 16.46 10.59 7.51
C ALA A 130 16.19 10.68 9.04
N ASP A 131 14.92 10.88 9.42
CA ASP A 131 14.51 10.98 10.82
C ASP A 131 14.69 9.64 11.57
N ALA A 132 14.58 8.52 10.87
CA ALA A 132 14.83 7.18 11.42
C ALA A 132 16.33 6.81 11.51
N GLY A 133 17.24 7.68 11.09
CA GLY A 133 18.69 7.44 11.14
C GLY A 133 19.19 6.43 10.09
N ILE A 134 18.55 6.39 8.93
CA ILE A 134 19.03 5.66 7.74
C ILE A 134 20.15 6.48 7.08
N SER A 135 21.18 5.81 6.59
CA SER A 135 22.30 6.48 5.93
C SER A 135 21.93 7.00 4.55
N ASP A 136 22.58 8.07 4.11
CA ASP A 136 22.40 8.63 2.76
C ASP A 136 22.62 7.60 1.65
N ALA A 137 23.53 6.64 1.86
CA ALA A 137 23.77 5.54 0.93
C ALA A 137 22.53 4.65 0.75
N LEU A 138 21.87 4.26 1.84
CA LEU A 138 20.64 3.45 1.79
C LEU A 138 19.45 4.26 1.27
N LEU A 139 19.38 5.57 1.56
CA LEU A 139 18.38 6.44 0.96
C LEU A 139 18.55 6.53 -0.56
N ALA A 140 19.80 6.60 -1.05
CA ALA A 140 20.10 6.61 -2.48
C ALA A 140 19.58 5.36 -3.20
N GLU A 141 19.58 4.19 -2.55
CA GLU A 141 18.97 2.98 -3.10
C GLU A 141 17.46 3.13 -3.28
N ALA A 142 16.76 3.71 -2.31
CA ALA A 142 15.33 4.00 -2.45
C ALA A 142 15.03 5.00 -3.57
N TYR A 143 15.87 6.03 -3.74
CA TYR A 143 15.79 6.95 -4.88
C TYR A 143 15.99 6.23 -6.22
N PHE A 144 16.98 5.33 -6.29
CA PHE A 144 17.23 4.52 -7.48
C PHE A 144 16.00 3.68 -7.83
N PHE A 145 15.46 2.92 -6.87
CA PHE A 145 14.29 2.07 -7.13
C PHE A 145 13.07 2.87 -7.54
N ARG A 146 12.80 4.01 -6.88
CA ARG A 146 11.69 4.87 -7.28
C ARG A 146 11.86 5.37 -8.72
N ALA A 147 13.06 5.80 -9.10
CA ALA A 147 13.35 6.26 -10.46
C ALA A 147 13.28 5.11 -11.47
N PHE A 148 13.77 3.93 -11.09
CA PHE A 148 13.72 2.72 -11.89
C PHE A 148 12.27 2.29 -12.16
N ASP A 149 11.42 2.27 -11.15
CA ASP A 149 10.00 1.95 -11.28
C ASP A 149 9.22 2.98 -12.14
N TYR A 150 9.65 4.25 -12.16
CA TYR A 150 9.10 5.26 -13.08
C TYR A 150 9.62 5.12 -14.51
N PHE A 151 10.79 4.53 -14.69
CA PHE A 151 11.40 4.33 -16.01
C PHE A 151 10.82 3.13 -16.74
N LEU A 152 10.48 2.07 -16.00
CA LEU A 152 9.78 0.90 -16.51
C LEU A 152 8.39 1.26 -17.04
#